data_AF-A0A959IBV1-F1
#
_entry.id   AF-A0A959IBV1-F1
#
_cell.length_a   1.000
_cell.length_b   1.000
_cell.length_c   1.000
_cell.angle_alpha   90.00
_cell.angle_beta   90.00
_cell.angle_gamma   90.00
#
_symmetry.space_group_name_H-M   'P 1'
#
loop_
_entity.id
_entity.type
_entity.pdbx_description
1 polymer ?
#
loop_
_entity_poly.entity_id
_entity_poly.type
_entity_poly.pdbx_seq_one_letter_code
_entity_poly.pdbx_strand_id
1 'polypeptide(L)'
;MNHTQLANQIDQLVGSGKTEQALHQAIEFLATGSRYRALYRIALNTKALFEKTRQSEQRGLITGEAALVQFNLINDTLLKLADDIREQRLVPQGFDERVSRRRGGTRSLLLVIALVLLAIAGGLWFYLRSDAVQCPGFPGDSQLNVLLLPFKNLRSGDLRPE
;
A
#
# COMPACT_ATOMS: atom_id res chain seq x y z
N MET A 1 17.51 -14.78 29.05
CA MET A 1 17.29 -13.52 29.78
C MET A 1 15.86 -13.50 30.32
N ASN A 2 15.61 -12.99 31.52
CA ASN A 2 14.25 -12.89 32.04
C ASN A 2 13.52 -11.63 31.49
N HIS A 3 12.20 -11.65 31.39
CA HIS A 3 11.39 -10.55 30.82
C HIS A 3 11.57 -9.24 31.60
N THR A 4 11.62 -9.30 32.94
CA THR A 4 11.89 -8.14 33.80
C THR A 4 13.31 -7.60 33.62
N GLN A 5 14.29 -8.48 33.41
CA GLN A 5 15.68 -8.07 33.16
C GLN A 5 15.79 -7.34 31.81
N LEU A 6 15.11 -7.84 30.78
CA LEU A 6 15.04 -7.17 29.48
C LEU A 6 14.38 -5.80 29.58
N ALA A 7 13.22 -5.70 30.23
CA ALA A 7 12.52 -4.43 30.38
C ALA A 7 13.42 -3.38 31.05
N ASN A 8 14.06 -3.72 32.17
CA ASN A 8 14.97 -2.82 32.86
C ASN A 8 16.20 -2.45 32.01
N GLN A 9 16.70 -3.38 31.20
CA GLN A 9 17.81 -3.11 30.29
C GLN A 9 17.39 -2.16 29.16
N ILE A 10 16.19 -2.31 28.62
CA ILE A 10 15.62 -1.38 27.64
C ILE A 10 15.50 0.01 28.26
N ASP A 11 14.99 0.14 29.48
CA ASP A 11 14.86 1.43 30.18
C ASP A 11 16.23 2.12 30.33
N GLN A 12 17.26 1.37 30.74
CA GLN A 12 18.64 1.88 30.87
C GLN A 12 19.24 2.29 29.53
N LEU A 13 19.03 1.50 28.47
CA LEU A 13 19.54 1.80 27.13
C LEU A 13 18.86 3.03 26.53
N VAL A 14 17.54 3.16 26.69
CA VAL A 14 16.80 4.35 26.24
C VAL A 14 17.25 5.58 27.04
N GLY A 15 17.37 5.48 28.36
CA GLY A 15 17.83 6.59 29.21
C GLY A 15 19.27 7.03 28.94
N SER A 16 20.12 6.15 28.38
CA SER A 16 21.49 6.46 27.98
C SER A 16 21.64 6.84 26.49
N GLY A 17 20.53 7.02 25.76
CA GLY A 17 20.53 7.37 24.33
C GLY A 17 20.96 6.24 23.40
N LYS A 18 21.02 5.00 23.88
CA LYS A 18 21.40 3.80 23.13
C LYS A 18 20.18 3.09 22.51
N THR A 19 19.29 3.87 21.90
CA THR A 19 18.00 3.41 21.33
C THR A 19 18.16 2.27 20.33
N GLU A 20 19.20 2.31 19.49
CA GLU A 20 19.48 1.25 18.50
C GLU A 20 19.79 -0.11 19.16
N GLN A 21 20.56 -0.09 20.24
CA GLN A 21 20.89 -1.30 21.01
C GLN A 21 19.66 -1.84 21.73
N ALA A 22 18.83 -0.94 22.30
CA ALA A 22 17.57 -1.32 22.94
C ALA A 22 16.63 -2.04 21.97
N LEU A 23 16.48 -1.50 20.75
CA LEU A 23 15.69 -2.13 19.68
C LEU A 23 16.22 -3.51 19.31
N HIS A 24 17.54 -3.64 19.17
CA HIS A 24 18.16 -4.92 18.81
C HIS A 24 17.85 -6.01 19.85
N GLN A 25 18.07 -5.69 21.14
CA GLN A 25 17.81 -6.63 22.24
C GLN A 25 16.33 -6.97 22.39
N ALA A 26 15.45 -5.98 22.23
CA ALA A 26 14.01 -6.20 22.26
C ALA A 26 13.58 -7.16 21.13
N ILE A 27 14.04 -6.93 19.90
CA ILE A 27 13.72 -7.76 18.74
C ILE A 27 14.23 -9.19 18.93
N GLU A 28 15.48 -9.35 19.37
CA GLU A 28 16.11 -10.66 19.58
C GLU A 28 15.31 -11.51 20.59
N PHE A 29 14.94 -10.92 21.73
CA PHE A 29 14.13 -11.61 22.73
C PHE A 29 12.71 -11.92 22.25
N LEU A 30 12.05 -10.96 21.59
CA LEU A 30 10.69 -11.12 21.11
C LEU A 30 10.60 -12.12 19.95
N ALA A 31 11.69 -12.35 19.20
CA ALA A 31 11.77 -13.33 18.13
C ALA A 31 11.65 -14.78 18.63
N THR A 32 12.08 -15.06 19.87
CA THR A 32 12.15 -16.42 20.41
C THR A 32 10.78 -17.02 20.73
N GLY A 33 9.73 -16.19 20.91
CA GLY A 33 8.42 -16.64 21.39
C GLY A 33 7.27 -16.29 20.45
N SER A 34 6.52 -17.30 20.00
CA SER A 34 5.30 -17.11 19.18
C SER A 34 4.24 -16.25 19.88
N ARG A 35 4.18 -16.29 21.22
CA ARG A 35 3.29 -15.46 22.06
C ARG A 35 3.54 -13.96 21.91
N TYR A 36 4.75 -13.56 21.54
CA TYR A 36 5.16 -12.16 21.44
C TYR A 36 5.04 -11.60 20.03
N ARG A 37 4.42 -12.33 19.09
CA ARG A 37 4.39 -11.96 17.67
C ARG A 37 3.86 -10.55 17.40
N ALA A 38 2.90 -10.08 18.20
CA ALA A 38 2.36 -8.73 18.08
C ALA A 38 3.39 -7.67 18.49
N LEU A 39 3.99 -7.81 19.68
CA LEU A 39 5.06 -6.94 20.18
C LEU A 39 6.30 -6.97 19.28
N TYR A 40 6.69 -8.15 18.79
CA TYR A 40 7.79 -8.33 17.84
C TYR A 40 7.58 -7.49 16.58
N ARG A 41 6.36 -7.48 16.04
CA ARG A 41 6.04 -6.69 14.85
C ARG A 41 6.12 -5.19 15.12
N ILE A 42 5.71 -4.73 16.30
CA ILE A 42 5.85 -3.34 16.73
C ILE A 42 7.33 -2.98 16.87
N ALA A 43 8.15 -3.82 17.50
CA ALA A 43 9.59 -3.60 17.63
C ALA A 43 10.28 -3.49 16.26
N LEU A 44 9.94 -4.36 15.31
CA LEU A 44 10.43 -4.27 13.93
C LEU A 44 10.01 -2.98 13.22
N ASN A 45 8.75 -2.58 13.33
CA ASN A 45 8.26 -1.34 12.73
C ASN A 45 8.95 -0.11 13.35
N THR A 46 9.19 -0.15 14.67
CA THR A 46 9.90 0.90 15.41
C THR A 46 11.34 1.01 14.94
N LYS A 47 12.03 -0.13 14.75
CA LYS A 47 13.37 -0.16 14.19
C LYS A 47 13.43 0.42 12.78
N ALA A 48 12.51 0.03 11.91
CA ALA A 48 12.43 0.57 10.55
C ALA A 48 12.17 2.10 10.57
N LEU A 49 11.35 2.59 11.49
CA LEU A 49 11.11 4.02 11.67
C LEU A 49 12.37 4.75 12.15
N PHE A 50 13.12 4.17 13.09
CA PHE A 50 14.40 4.70 13.57
C PHE A 50 15.43 4.82 12.44
N GLU A 51 15.66 3.74 11.71
CA GLU A 51 16.60 3.72 10.58
C GLU A 51 16.22 4.73 9.50
N LYS A 52 14.93 4.79 9.15
CA LYS A 52 14.41 5.77 8.19
C LYS A 52 14.61 7.21 8.67
N THR A 53 14.33 7.49 9.94
CA THR A 53 14.47 8.83 10.53
C THR A 53 15.93 9.26 10.50
N ARG A 54 16.83 8.40 11.00
CA ARG A 54 18.28 8.64 11.00
C ARG A 54 18.82 8.88 9.58
N GLN A 55 18.41 8.06 8.62
CA GLN A 55 18.82 8.23 7.23
C GLN A 55 18.26 9.53 6.62
N SER A 56 17.03 9.91 6.95
CA SER A 56 16.40 11.13 6.43
C SER A 56 17.06 12.38 7.02
N GLU A 57 17.39 12.36 8.30
CA GLU A 57 18.14 13.44 8.98
C GLU A 57 19.54 13.60 8.40
N GLN A 58 20.29 12.49 8.26
CA GLN A 58 21.64 12.49 7.67
C GLN A 58 21.67 13.02 6.24
N ARG A 59 20.59 12.82 5.48
CA ARG A 59 20.42 13.33 4.12
C ARG A 59 19.86 14.75 4.06
N GLY A 60 19.56 15.37 5.20
CA GLY A 60 18.93 16.68 5.26
C GLY A 60 17.50 16.73 4.71
N LEU A 61 16.81 15.58 4.63
CA LEU A 61 15.43 15.50 4.15
C LEU A 61 14.42 15.94 5.22
N ILE A 62 14.84 15.92 6.49
CA ILE A 62 14.08 16.41 7.64
C ILE A 62 14.98 17.30 8.49
N THR A 63 14.38 18.28 9.18
CA THR A 63 15.10 19.12 10.14
C THR A 63 15.46 18.30 11.39
N GLY A 64 16.49 18.73 12.12
CA GLY A 64 16.86 18.10 13.39
C GLY A 64 15.71 18.14 14.40
N GLU A 65 14.93 19.23 14.46
CA GLU A 65 13.73 19.32 15.30
C GLU A 65 12.69 18.27 14.93
N ALA A 66 12.42 18.07 13.64
CA ALA A 66 11.50 17.03 13.18
C ALA A 66 12.03 15.62 13.48
N ALA A 67 13.34 15.40 13.37
CA ALA A 67 13.98 14.15 13.74
C ALA A 67 13.84 13.87 15.25
N LEU A 68 14.05 14.88 16.10
CA LEU A 68 13.88 14.77 17.56
C LEU A 68 12.47 14.32 17.95
N VAL A 69 11.43 14.88 17.31
CA VAL A 69 10.05 14.43 17.55
C VAL A 69 9.86 12.95 17.22
N GLN A 70 10.45 12.47 16.12
CA GLN A 70 10.38 11.05 15.76
C GLN A 70 11.20 10.17 16.72
N PHE A 71 12.37 10.63 17.17
CA PHE A 71 13.18 9.91 18.16
C PHE A 71 12.47 9.80 19.51
N ASN A 72 11.77 10.85 19.95
CA ASN A 72 10.94 10.80 21.16
C ASN A 72 9.81 9.77 21.01
N LEU A 73 9.11 9.76 19.87
CA LEU A 73 8.08 8.75 19.58
C LEU A 73 8.64 7.32 19.62
N ILE A 74 9.84 7.11 19.06
CA ILE A 74 10.53 5.81 19.07
C ILE A 74 10.88 5.40 20.50
N ASN A 75 11.42 6.33 21.31
CA ASN A 75 11.77 6.07 22.70
C ASN A 75 10.53 5.75 23.54
N ASP A 76 9.44 6.52 23.40
CA ASP A 76 8.17 6.25 24.08
C ASP A 76 7.61 4.88 23.70
N THR A 77 7.74 4.50 22.43
CA THR A 77 7.31 3.18 21.95
C THR A 77 8.14 2.06 22.56
N LEU A 78 9.45 2.25 22.72
CA LEU A 78 10.33 1.28 23.38
C LEU A 78 10.02 1.13 24.87
N LEU A 79 9.76 2.24 25.56
CA LEU A 79 9.38 2.22 26.98
C LEU A 79 8.04 1.50 27.17
N LYS A 80 7.05 1.77 26.32
CA LYS A 80 5.79 1.02 26.31
C LYS A 80 5.97 -0.47 26.00
N LEU A 81 6.87 -0.82 25.07
CA LEU A 81 7.24 -2.21 24.82
C LEU A 81 7.87 -2.86 26.05
N ALA A 82 8.75 -2.14 26.76
CA ALA A 82 9.36 -2.64 28.00
C ALA A 82 8.29 -2.88 29.07
N ASP A 83 7.33 -1.96 29.24
CA ASP A 83 6.20 -2.11 30.16
C ASP A 83 5.32 -3.32 29.79
N ASP A 84 4.92 -3.46 28.52
CA ASP A 84 4.12 -4.59 28.06
C ASP A 84 4.86 -5.94 28.21
N ILE A 85 6.19 -5.96 28.03
CA ILE A 85 7.03 -7.13 28.29
C ILE A 85 7.08 -7.44 29.79
N ARG A 86 7.22 -6.41 30.63
CA ARG A 86 7.31 -6.53 32.10
C ARG A 86 6.00 -7.08 32.67
N GLU A 87 4.88 -6.58 32.20
CA GLU A 87 3.53 -6.96 32.64
C GLU A 87 2.96 -8.18 31.88
N GLN A 88 3.71 -8.72 30.92
CA GLN A 88 3.28 -9.81 30.04
C GLN A 88 1.97 -9.51 29.29
N ARG A 89 1.73 -8.24 28.94
CA ARG A 89 0.61 -7.83 28.08
C ARG A 89 0.92 -8.19 26.64
N LEU A 90 0.35 -9.31 26.18
CA LEU A 90 0.58 -9.82 24.83
C LEU A 90 -0.26 -9.11 23.75
N VAL A 91 -1.28 -8.35 24.17
CA VAL A 91 -2.16 -7.58 23.31
C VAL A 91 -1.74 -6.12 23.38
N PRO A 92 -1.03 -5.60 22.36
CA PRO A 92 -0.56 -4.22 22.39
C PRO A 92 -1.73 -3.24 22.37
N GLN A 93 -1.75 -2.31 23.33
CA GLN A 93 -2.71 -1.21 23.41
C GLN A 93 -1.97 0.11 23.57
N GLY A 94 -2.52 1.21 23.02
CA GLY A 94 -1.95 2.55 23.23
C GLY A 94 -0.65 2.85 22.47
N PHE A 95 -0.29 2.05 21.46
CA PHE A 95 0.78 2.35 20.53
C PHE A 95 0.31 3.33 19.45
N ASP A 96 1.22 4.19 18.99
CA ASP A 96 0.94 5.12 17.89
C ASP A 96 0.65 4.36 16.59
N GLU A 97 -0.37 4.81 15.85
CA GLU A 97 -0.79 4.21 14.58
C GLU A 97 0.32 4.16 13.53
N ARG A 98 1.26 5.12 13.57
CA ARG A 98 2.41 5.20 12.67
C ARG A 98 3.32 3.97 12.80
N VAL A 99 3.39 3.40 14.00
CA VAL A 99 4.17 2.18 14.29
C VAL A 99 3.29 0.92 14.21
N SER A 100 2.02 1.03 14.60
CA SER A 100 1.08 -0.09 14.69
C SER A 100 0.52 -0.57 13.34
N ARG A 101 0.84 0.08 12.20
CA ARG A 101 0.12 -0.09 10.93
C ARG A 101 -0.13 -1.56 10.57
N ARG A 102 -1.39 -1.98 10.74
CA ARG A 102 -1.90 -3.31 10.39
C ARG A 102 -2.08 -3.31 8.87
N ARG A 103 -1.28 -4.10 8.16
CA ARG A 103 -1.33 -4.29 6.69
C ARG A 103 -2.61 -5.06 6.31
N GLY A 104 -3.78 -4.44 6.49
CA GLY A 104 -5.10 -5.03 6.27
C GLY A 104 -5.79 -4.58 4.97
N GLY A 105 -5.26 -3.58 4.26
CA GLY A 105 -5.96 -2.97 3.11
C GLY A 105 -5.73 -3.63 1.74
N THR A 106 -4.74 -4.52 1.60
CA THR A 106 -4.36 -5.04 0.27
C THR A 106 -5.37 -6.03 -0.31
N ARG A 107 -6.10 -6.78 0.52
CA ARG A 107 -7.14 -7.71 0.06
C ARG A 107 -8.35 -6.99 -0.53
N SER A 108 -8.75 -5.86 0.06
CA SER A 108 -9.83 -5.04 -0.48
C SER A 108 -9.43 -4.37 -1.80
N LEU A 109 -8.20 -3.89 -1.90
CA LEU A 109 -7.69 -3.26 -3.12
C LEU A 109 -7.62 -4.26 -4.28
N LEU A 110 -7.16 -5.49 -4.03
CA LEU A 110 -7.12 -6.56 -5.04
C LEU A 110 -8.52 -6.94 -5.54
N LEU A 111 -9.52 -6.98 -4.66
CA LEU A 111 -10.92 -7.22 -5.03
C LEU A 111 -11.45 -6.11 -5.94
N VAL A 112 -11.19 -4.85 -5.62
CA VAL A 112 -11.61 -3.70 -6.45
C VAL A 112 -10.95 -3.75 -7.83
N ILE A 113 -9.64 -4.02 -7.90
CA ILE A 113 -8.91 -4.15 -9.16
C ILE A 113 -9.48 -5.29 -10.02
N ALA A 114 -9.77 -6.44 -9.42
CA ALA A 114 -10.35 -7.58 -10.13
C ALA A 114 -11.73 -7.24 -10.72
N LEU A 115 -12.57 -6.51 -9.97
CA LEU A 115 -13.91 -6.11 -10.39
C LEU A 115 -13.87 -5.10 -11.55
N VAL A 116 -12.94 -4.15 -11.51
CA VAL A 116 -12.73 -3.16 -12.59
C VAL A 116 -12.26 -3.85 -13.87
N LEU A 117 -11.31 -4.77 -13.79
CA LEU A 117 -10.83 -5.53 -14.97
C LEU A 117 -11.96 -6.36 -15.60
N LEU A 118 -12.83 -6.96 -14.78
CA LEU A 118 -13.95 -7.77 -15.24
C LEU A 118 -15.01 -6.91 -15.96
N ALA A 119 -15.27 -5.69 -15.47
CA ALA A 119 -16.15 -4.72 -16.13
C ALA A 119 -15.59 -4.25 -17.49
N ILE A 120 -14.28 -3.98 -17.56
CA ILE A 120 -13.61 -3.58 -18.81
C ILE A 120 -13.68 -4.72 -19.84
N ALA A 121 -13.38 -5.96 -19.43
CA ALA A 121 -13.45 -7.11 -20.32
C ALA A 121 -14.88 -7.36 -20.85
N GLY A 122 -15.90 -7.22 -19.99
CA GLY A 122 -17.30 -7.34 -20.38
C GLY A 122 -17.75 -6.23 -21.34
N GLY A 123 -17.35 -4.98 -21.08
CA GLY A 123 -17.65 -3.84 -21.95
C GLY A 123 -17.00 -3.96 -23.34
N LEU A 124 -15.74 -4.37 -23.40
CA LEU A 124 -15.04 -4.63 -24.66
C LEU A 124 -15.74 -5.75 -25.46
N TRP A 125 -16.07 -6.86 -24.81
CA TRP A 125 -16.75 -7.98 -25.48
C TRP A 125 -18.13 -7.58 -26.04
N PHE A 126 -18.89 -6.79 -25.31
CA PHE A 126 -20.19 -6.28 -25.77
C PHE A 126 -20.04 -5.30 -26.94
N TYR A 127 -19.08 -4.38 -26.87
CA TYR A 127 -18.79 -3.43 -27.95
C TYR A 127 -18.35 -4.15 -29.24
N LEU A 128 -17.39 -5.07 -29.15
CA LEU A 128 -16.89 -5.86 -30.28
C LEU A 128 -17.96 -6.74 -30.94
N ARG A 129 -19.02 -7.11 -30.21
CA ARG A 129 -20.15 -7.90 -30.76
C ARG A 129 -21.21 -7.03 -31.46
N SER A 130 -21.21 -5.72 -31.21
CA SER A 130 -22.26 -4.81 -31.69
C SER A 130 -22.04 -4.35 -33.14
N ASP A 131 -20.83 -4.55 -33.69
CA ASP A 131 -20.47 -4.14 -35.06
C ASP A 131 -20.63 -5.27 -36.09
N ALA A 132 -21.66 -6.10 -35.99
CA ALA A 132 -22.12 -6.85 -37.16
C ALA A 132 -22.87 -5.87 -38.07
N VAL A 133 -22.13 -5.09 -38.85
CA VAL A 133 -22.67 -4.25 -39.93
C VAL A 133 -23.41 -5.17 -40.89
N GLN A 134 -24.72 -5.27 -40.74
CA GLN A 134 -25.58 -5.97 -41.69
C GLN A 134 -25.67 -5.09 -42.94
N CYS A 135 -24.83 -5.40 -43.92
CA CYS A 135 -24.94 -4.81 -45.25
C CYS A 135 -26.36 -5.07 -45.77
N PRO A 136 -27.13 -4.04 -46.17
CA PRO A 136 -28.46 -4.26 -46.71
C PRO A 136 -28.35 -5.13 -47.96
N GLY A 137 -28.99 -6.29 -47.93
CA GLY A 137 -29.05 -7.18 -49.09
C GLY A 137 -29.93 -6.59 -50.18
N PHE A 138 -29.56 -6.78 -51.45
CA PHE A 138 -30.40 -6.39 -52.56
C PHE A 138 -31.67 -7.27 -52.60
N PRO A 139 -32.86 -6.70 -52.86
CA PRO A 139 -34.07 -7.49 -53.02
C PRO A 139 -33.99 -8.39 -54.25
N GLY A 140 -34.38 -9.66 -54.10
CA GLY A 140 -34.20 -10.71 -55.12
C GLY A 140 -34.97 -10.55 -56.43
N ASP A 141 -35.97 -9.66 -56.45
CA ASP A 141 -36.85 -9.42 -57.62
C ASP A 141 -36.37 -8.24 -58.50
N SER A 142 -35.21 -7.66 -58.19
CA SER A 142 -34.63 -6.55 -58.94
C SER A 142 -33.83 -7.05 -60.15
N GLN A 143 -34.21 -6.63 -61.37
CA GLN A 143 -33.40 -6.87 -62.57
C GLN A 143 -32.18 -5.94 -62.67
N LEU A 144 -32.06 -4.91 -61.81
CA LEU A 144 -30.98 -3.93 -61.85
C LEU A 144 -30.59 -3.49 -60.43
N ASN A 145 -29.45 -4.01 -59.96
CA ASN A 145 -28.91 -3.67 -58.64
C ASN A 145 -27.99 -2.45 -58.74
N VAL A 146 -28.58 -1.26 -58.67
CA VAL A 146 -27.83 0.00 -58.72
C VAL A 146 -27.47 0.43 -57.29
N LEU A 147 -26.18 0.49 -56.99
CA LEU A 147 -25.66 1.05 -55.75
C LEU A 147 -25.48 2.57 -55.92
N LEU A 148 -26.34 3.35 -55.27
CA LEU A 148 -26.23 4.81 -55.24
C LEU A 148 -25.35 5.22 -54.07
N LEU A 149 -24.09 5.58 -54.35
CA LEU A 149 -23.20 6.20 -53.37
C LEU A 149 -23.55 7.69 -53.27
N PRO A 150 -23.93 8.19 -52.08
CA PRO A 150 -24.19 9.62 -51.91
C PRO A 150 -22.89 10.41 -52.06
N PHE A 151 -22.78 11.24 -53.10
CA PHE A 151 -21.66 12.16 -53.24
C PHE A 151 -21.86 13.39 -52.33
N LYS A 152 -20.89 13.69 -51.48
CA LYS A 152 -20.89 14.91 -50.69
C LYS A 152 -20.16 16.01 -51.44
N ASN A 153 -20.80 17.17 -51.55
CA ASN A 153 -20.24 18.30 -52.27
C ASN A 153 -19.10 18.93 -51.43
N LEU A 154 -17.85 18.61 -51.76
CA LEU A 154 -16.69 19.27 -51.17
C LEU A 154 -16.55 20.64 -51.86
N ARG A 155 -16.48 21.71 -51.06
CA ARG A 155 -16.50 23.14 -51.48
C ARG A 155 -15.57 23.53 -52.64
N SER A 156 -14.66 22.67 -53.08
CA SER A 156 -13.68 22.90 -54.13
C SER A 156 -14.03 22.29 -55.51
N GLY A 157 -15.26 21.83 -55.74
CA GLY A 157 -15.73 21.46 -57.08
C GLY A 157 -15.24 20.10 -57.62
N ASP A 158 -14.46 19.34 -56.85
CA ASP A 158 -14.11 17.96 -57.17
C ASP A 158 -15.00 16.99 -56.40
N LEU A 159 -15.72 16.13 -57.13
CA LEU A 159 -16.52 15.05 -56.58
C LEU A 159 -15.63 13.81 -56.39
N ARG A 160 -15.55 13.30 -55.17
CA ARG A 160 -14.96 11.99 -54.87
C ARG A 160 -16.00 11.10 -54.20
N PRO A 161 -16.06 9.80 -54.54
CA PRO A 161 -16.82 8.84 -53.74
C PRO A 161 -16.17 8.72 -52.36
N GLU A 162 -16.99 8.62 -51.31
CA GLU A 162 -16.49 8.21 -49.98
C GLU A 162 -16.01 6.76 -49.99
#